data_AF-A0A0H3D8J8-F1
#
_entry.id   AF-A0A0H3D8J8-F1
#
_cell.length_a   1.000
_cell.length_b   1.000
_cell.length_c   1.000
_cell.angle_alpha   90.00
_cell.angle_beta   90.00
_cell.angle_gamma   90.00
#
_symmetry.space_group_name_H-M   'P 1'
#
loop_
_entity.id
_entity.type
_entity.pdbx_description
1 polymer ?
#
loop_
_entity_poly.entity_id
_entity_poly.type
_entity_poly.pdbx_seq_one_letter_code
_entity_poly.pdbx_strand_id
1 'polypeptide(L)'
;MAARFGLPAHVLRYWEAEGLLSPARVGPRRRYTDADVHRVAAILVAKEAGFELADIRTMLTARSAADRAAMAARQRERLRARIARAQAALELLEGDCRHDDLMACPHFQDLLGRQLERS
;
A
#
# COMPACT_ATOMS: atom_id res chain seq x y z
N MET A 1 -21.76 -3.89 4.06
CA MET A 1 -20.50 -3.69 3.31
C MET A 1 -19.57 -2.70 3.99
N ALA A 2 -19.84 -1.38 3.99
CA ALA A 2 -18.89 -0.38 4.53
C ALA A 2 -18.47 -0.66 6.00
N ALA A 3 -19.44 -0.95 6.86
CA ALA A 3 -19.20 -1.31 8.26
C ALA A 3 -18.31 -2.57 8.44
N ARG A 4 -18.33 -3.53 7.50
CA ARG A 4 -17.49 -4.74 7.57
C ARG A 4 -15.99 -4.40 7.52
N PHE A 5 -15.66 -3.29 6.86
CA PHE A 5 -14.29 -2.81 6.70
C PHE A 5 -14.01 -1.54 7.52
N GLY A 6 -14.91 -1.18 8.44
CA GLY A 6 -14.79 0.07 9.21
C GLY A 6 -14.81 1.34 8.36
N LEU A 7 -15.33 1.28 7.13
CA LEU A 7 -15.31 2.41 6.20
C LEU A 7 -16.57 3.26 6.31
N PRO A 8 -16.45 4.59 6.20
CA PRO A 8 -17.59 5.45 5.93
C PRO A 8 -18.26 5.09 4.60
N ALA A 9 -19.60 5.14 4.55
CA ALA A 9 -20.35 4.79 3.34
C ALA A 9 -19.98 5.65 2.11
N HIS A 10 -19.53 6.89 2.31
CA HIS A 10 -19.09 7.77 1.22
C HIS A 10 -17.83 7.25 0.51
N VAL A 11 -16.97 6.49 1.19
CA VAL A 11 -15.76 5.90 0.59
C VAL A 11 -16.15 4.87 -0.48
N LEU A 12 -17.14 4.02 -0.21
CA LEU A 12 -17.62 3.08 -1.21
C LEU A 12 -18.30 3.76 -2.40
N ARG A 13 -19.00 4.88 -2.15
CA ARG A 13 -19.59 5.69 -3.23
C ARG A 13 -18.51 6.33 -4.09
N TYR A 14 -17.45 6.83 -3.46
CA TYR A 14 -16.31 7.38 -4.15
C TYR A 14 -15.62 6.32 -5.01
N TRP A 15 -15.38 5.11 -4.48
CA TRP A 15 -14.81 4.02 -5.28
C TRP A 15 -15.73 3.54 -6.41
N GLU A 16 -17.06 3.55 -6.22
CA GLU A 16 -18.00 3.32 -7.32
C GLU A 16 -17.84 4.39 -8.41
N ALA A 17 -17.76 5.68 -8.04
CA ALA A 17 -17.56 6.78 -8.99
C ALA A 17 -16.21 6.70 -9.73
N GLU A 18 -15.16 6.22 -9.06
CA GLU A 18 -13.84 6.00 -9.66
C GLU A 18 -13.77 4.71 -10.52
N GLY A 19 -14.86 3.96 -10.64
CA GLY A 19 -14.94 2.71 -11.40
C GLY A 19 -14.25 1.51 -10.72
N LEU A 20 -13.95 1.64 -9.43
CA LEU A 20 -13.35 0.59 -8.62
C LEU A 20 -14.37 -0.38 -8.05
N LEU A 21 -15.65 -0.06 -8.03
CA LEU A 21 -16.72 -0.96 -7.62
C LEU A 21 -17.90 -0.79 -8.57
N SER A 22 -18.58 -1.89 -8.89
CA SER A 22 -19.79 -1.88 -9.71
C SER A 22 -20.86 -2.79 -9.09
N PRO A 23 -21.32 -2.50 -7.86
CA PRO A 23 -22.30 -3.36 -7.19
C PRO A 23 -23.63 -3.35 -7.95
N ALA A 24 -24.32 -4.49 -7.95
CA ALA A 24 -25.65 -4.58 -8.52
C ALA A 24 -26.63 -3.65 -7.78
N ARG A 25 -27.70 -3.22 -8.45
CA ARG A 25 -28.78 -2.43 -7.83
C ARG A 25 -30.05 -3.27 -7.73
N VAL A 26 -30.69 -3.21 -6.56
CA VAL A 26 -32.03 -3.77 -6.33
C VAL A 26 -32.90 -2.62 -5.83
N GLY A 27 -33.64 -2.00 -6.74
CA GLY A 27 -34.32 -0.72 -6.50
C GLY A 27 -33.31 0.39 -6.15
N PRO A 28 -33.55 1.20 -5.09
CA PRO A 28 -32.65 2.27 -4.69
C PRO A 28 -31.40 1.78 -3.94
N ARG A 29 -31.31 0.48 -3.63
CA ARG A 29 -30.25 -0.07 -2.76
C ARG A 29 -29.16 -0.76 -3.57
N ARG A 30 -27.91 -0.58 -3.14
CA ARG A 30 -26.73 -1.30 -3.64
C ARG A 30 -26.70 -2.69 -3.02
N ARG A 31 -26.54 -3.70 -3.85
CA ARG A 31 -26.30 -5.09 -3.46
C ARG A 31 -24.86 -5.43 -3.80
N TYR A 32 -24.05 -5.56 -2.76
CA TYR A 32 -22.67 -6.00 -2.90
C TYR A 32 -22.60 -7.53 -2.84
N THR A 33 -21.74 -8.09 -3.66
CA THR A 33 -21.45 -9.53 -3.78
C THR A 33 -20.17 -9.88 -3.03
N ASP A 34 -19.85 -11.17 -2.91
CA ASP A 34 -18.57 -11.61 -2.36
C ASP A 34 -17.39 -11.14 -3.22
N ALA A 35 -17.56 -11.00 -4.54
CA ALA A 35 -16.54 -10.43 -5.40
C ALA A 35 -16.24 -8.97 -5.02
N ASP A 36 -17.26 -8.18 -4.67
CA ASP A 36 -17.06 -6.81 -4.18
C ASP A 36 -16.33 -6.79 -2.83
N VAL A 37 -16.55 -7.79 -1.97
CA VAL A 37 -15.83 -7.92 -0.68
C VAL A 37 -14.34 -8.12 -0.93
N HIS A 38 -13.97 -9.06 -1.81
CA HIS A 38 -12.57 -9.30 -2.18
C HIS A 38 -11.95 -8.06 -2.83
N ARG A 39 -12.71 -7.35 -3.67
CA ARG A 39 -12.25 -6.14 -4.33
C ARG A 39 -11.99 -5.00 -3.33
N VAL A 40 -12.88 -4.78 -2.36
CA VAL A 40 -12.67 -3.83 -1.27
C VAL A 40 -11.44 -4.20 -0.44
N ALA A 41 -11.29 -5.48 -0.08
CA ALA A 41 -10.11 -5.95 0.66
C ALA A 41 -8.81 -5.70 -0.12
N ALA A 42 -8.78 -5.97 -1.43
CA ALA A 42 -7.62 -5.71 -2.27
C ALA A 42 -7.27 -4.22 -2.35
N ILE A 43 -8.27 -3.33 -2.45
CA ILE A 43 -8.05 -1.87 -2.44
C ILE A 43 -7.43 -1.45 -1.10
N LEU A 44 -7.92 -1.96 0.03
CA LEU A 44 -7.40 -1.62 1.36
C LEU A 44 -5.95 -2.05 1.53
N VAL A 45 -5.62 -3.31 1.23
CA VAL A 45 -4.24 -3.83 1.31
C VAL A 45 -3.30 -3.02 0.42
N ALA A 46 -3.73 -2.66 -0.80
CA ALA A 46 -2.90 -1.86 -1.69
C ALA A 46 -2.72 -0.42 -1.18
N LYS A 47 -3.74 0.19 -0.57
CA LYS A 47 -3.63 1.52 0.05
C LYS A 47 -2.71 1.49 1.28
N GLU A 48 -2.75 0.45 2.11
CA GLU A 48 -1.83 0.25 3.23
C GLU A 48 -0.39 0.04 2.75
N ALA A 49 -0.23 -0.72 1.66
CA ALA A 49 1.02 -0.81 0.92
C ALA A 49 1.39 0.50 0.20
N GLY A 50 0.66 1.61 0.43
CA GLY A 50 0.86 2.97 -0.07
C GLY A 50 0.81 3.13 -1.58
N PHE A 51 -0.02 2.34 -2.25
CA PHE A 51 -0.29 2.49 -3.68
C PHE A 51 -1.33 3.61 -3.85
N GLU A 52 -1.20 4.35 -4.94
CA GLU A 52 -2.18 5.37 -5.29
C GLU A 52 -3.44 4.73 -5.86
N LEU A 53 -4.57 5.41 -5.69
CA LEU A 53 -5.86 4.90 -6.16
C LEU A 53 -5.90 4.69 -7.68
N ALA A 54 -5.18 5.53 -8.44
CA ALA A 54 -5.03 5.39 -9.89
C ALA A 54 -4.27 4.11 -10.28
N ASP A 55 -3.22 3.75 -9.53
CA ASP A 55 -2.49 2.50 -9.72
C ASP A 55 -3.34 1.28 -9.41
N ILE A 56 -4.08 1.34 -8.30
CA ILE A 56 -5.02 0.30 -7.87
C ILE A 56 -6.10 0.09 -8.94
N ARG A 57 -6.65 1.17 -9.49
CA ARG A 57 -7.62 1.12 -10.58
C ARG A 57 -7.04 0.39 -11.79
N THR A 58 -5.87 0.82 -12.25
CA THR A 58 -5.20 0.22 -13.40
C THR A 58 -4.96 -1.28 -13.19
N MET A 59 -4.52 -1.68 -11.99
CA MET A 59 -4.33 -3.09 -11.64
C MET A 59 -5.64 -3.89 -11.70
N LEU A 60 -6.73 -3.32 -11.16
CA LEU A 60 -8.02 -3.99 -11.02
C LEU A 60 -8.93 -3.92 -12.26
N THR A 61 -8.61 -3.07 -13.25
CA THR A 61 -9.38 -2.90 -14.49
C THR A 61 -8.56 -3.20 -15.75
N ALA A 62 -7.32 -3.67 -15.60
CA ALA A 62 -6.46 -3.99 -16.74
C ALA A 62 -7.06 -5.11 -17.62
N ARG A 63 -7.15 -4.82 -18.92
CA ARG A 63 -7.83 -5.65 -19.92
C ARG A 63 -7.01 -6.85 -20.39
N SER A 64 -5.69 -6.82 -20.21
CA SER A 64 -4.81 -7.93 -20.56
C SER A 64 -3.98 -8.40 -19.36
N ALA A 65 -3.55 -9.67 -19.40
CA ALA A 65 -2.63 -10.21 -18.40
C ALA A 65 -1.26 -9.52 -18.46
N ALA A 66 -0.82 -9.09 -19.65
CA ALA A 66 0.43 -8.36 -19.85
C ALA A 66 0.41 -6.99 -19.16
N ASP A 67 -0.67 -6.22 -19.31
CA ASP A 67 -0.81 -4.91 -18.65
C ASP A 67 -0.81 -5.06 -17.12
N ARG A 68 -1.51 -6.08 -16.61
CA ARG A 68 -1.50 -6.42 -15.17
C ARG A 68 -0.10 -6.76 -14.69
N ALA A 69 0.63 -7.59 -15.43
CA ALA A 69 1.99 -8.00 -15.07
C ALA A 69 2.95 -6.80 -15.06
N ALA A 70 2.87 -5.94 -16.08
CA ALA A 70 3.70 -4.74 -16.16
C ALA A 70 3.42 -3.76 -15.01
N MET A 71 2.15 -3.52 -14.67
CA MET A 71 1.79 -2.69 -13.51
C MET A 71 2.28 -3.33 -12.20
N ALA A 72 2.03 -4.62 -12.00
CA ALA A 72 2.46 -5.32 -10.79
C ALA A 72 3.98 -5.31 -10.62
N ALA A 73 4.75 -5.41 -11.71
CA ALA A 73 6.20 -5.30 -11.68
C ALA A 73 6.66 -3.92 -11.17
N ARG A 74 6.08 -2.82 -11.70
CA ARG A 74 6.40 -1.46 -11.25
C ARG A 74 6.07 -1.25 -9.78
N GLN A 75 4.90 -1.69 -9.33
CA GLN A 75 4.50 -1.54 -7.94
C GLN A 75 5.34 -2.39 -6.99
N ARG A 76 5.74 -3.61 -7.42
CA ARG A 76 6.66 -4.45 -6.66
C ARG A 76 8.00 -3.75 -6.43
N GLU A 77 8.52 -3.05 -7.44
CA GLU A 77 9.77 -2.32 -7.29
C GLU A 77 9.64 -1.16 -6.32
N ARG A 78 8.57 -0.36 -6.42
CA ARG A 78 8.27 0.71 -5.44
C ARG A 78 8.13 0.18 -4.02
N LEU A 79 7.46 -0.97 -3.85
CA LEU A 79 7.28 -1.59 -2.54
C LEU A 79 8.62 -2.11 -1.98
N ARG A 80 9.46 -2.73 -2.80
CA ARG A 80 10.82 -3.14 -2.40
C ARG A 80 11.67 -1.97 -1.94
N ALA A 81 11.65 -0.87 -2.68
CA ALA A 81 12.38 0.34 -2.30
C ALA A 81 11.91 0.91 -0.95
N ARG A 82 10.60 0.79 -0.64
CA ARG A 82 10.06 1.18 0.67
C ARG A 82 10.45 0.21 1.78
N ILE A 83 10.41 -1.09 1.52
CA ILE A 83 10.85 -2.11 2.46
C ILE A 83 12.32 -1.90 2.81
N ALA A 84 13.18 -1.67 1.81
CA ALA A 84 14.60 -1.43 2.04
C ALA A 84 14.86 -0.20 2.94
N ARG A 85 14.14 0.90 2.71
CA ARG A 85 14.21 2.10 3.58
C ARG A 85 13.70 1.84 4.99
N ALA A 86 12.59 1.11 5.13
CA ALA A 86 12.04 0.76 6.44
C ALA A 86 12.97 -0.19 7.21
N GLN A 87 13.58 -1.16 6.54
CA GLN A 87 14.56 -2.08 7.14
C GLN A 87 15.80 -1.33 7.64
N ALA A 88 16.31 -0.38 6.87
CA ALA A 88 17.42 0.45 7.32
C ALA A 88 17.09 1.32 8.53
N ALA A 89 15.88 1.91 8.54
CA ALA A 89 15.39 2.65 9.70
C ALA A 89 15.19 1.74 10.92
N LEU A 90 14.80 0.48 10.72
CA LEU A 90 14.68 -0.49 11.79
C LEU A 90 16.04 -0.89 12.35
N GLU A 91 17.05 -1.10 11.50
CA GLU A 91 18.44 -1.39 11.92
C GLU A 91 19.00 -0.29 12.82
N LEU A 92 18.64 0.98 12.54
CA LEU A 92 18.95 2.13 13.41
C LEU A 92 18.39 2.00 14.83
N LEU A 93 17.18 1.45 14.96
CA LEU A 93 16.44 1.33 16.23
C LEU A 93 16.75 0.04 16.99
N GLU A 94 17.16 -1.02 16.28
CA GLU A 94 17.47 -2.34 16.86
C GLU A 94 18.92 -2.45 17.37
N GLY A 95 19.79 -1.49 17.05
CA GLY A 95 21.16 -1.50 17.54
C GLY A 95 21.23 -1.47 19.08
N ASP A 96 21.87 -2.47 19.69
CA ASP A 96 22.19 -2.50 21.14
C ASP A 96 23.34 -1.53 21.46
N CYS A 97 23.11 -0.24 21.15
CA CYS A 97 24.05 0.81 21.44
C CYS A 97 24.03 1.12 22.94
N ARG A 98 25.18 0.94 23.60
CA ARG A 98 25.38 1.23 25.03
C ARG A 98 26.07 2.58 25.27
N HIS A 99 26.25 3.40 24.23
CA HIS A 99 26.83 4.73 24.37
C HIS A 99 25.77 5.70 24.87
N ASP A 100 26.12 6.55 25.85
CA ASP A 100 25.23 7.60 26.37
C ASP A 100 24.85 8.62 25.28
N ASP A 101 25.73 8.81 24.29
CA ASP A 101 25.45 9.57 23.07
C ASP A 101 25.41 8.64 21.85
N LEU A 102 24.20 8.46 21.31
CA LEU A 102 23.95 7.68 20.09
C LEU A 102 24.69 8.28 18.87
N MET A 103 24.87 9.59 18.81
CA MET A 103 25.57 10.27 17.72
C MET A 103 27.09 10.04 17.75
N ALA A 104 27.64 9.67 18.90
CA ALA A 104 29.04 9.28 19.07
C ALA A 104 29.28 7.79 18.82
N CYS A 105 28.23 6.98 18.64
CA CYS A 105 28.36 5.55 18.39
C CYS A 105 28.94 5.29 16.98
N PRO A 106 30.11 4.65 16.85
CA PRO A 106 30.72 4.40 15.54
C PRO A 106 29.85 3.55 14.61
N HIS A 107 29.11 2.58 15.16
CA HIS A 107 28.18 1.75 14.39
C HIS A 107 27.01 2.58 13.82
N PHE A 108 26.48 3.51 14.62
CA PHE A 108 25.41 4.40 14.20
C PHE A 108 25.90 5.39 13.13
N GLN A 109 27.11 5.93 13.27
CA GLN A 109 27.72 6.80 12.27
C GLN A 109 27.95 6.09 10.93
N ASP A 110 28.45 4.85 10.95
CA ASP A 110 28.61 4.02 9.74
C ASP A 110 27.26 3.75 9.06
N LEU A 111 26.24 3.38 9.85
CA LEU A 111 24.90 3.10 9.34
C LEU A 111 24.26 4.35 8.70
N LEU A 112 24.42 5.53 9.32
CA LEU A 112 23.99 6.79 8.74
C LEU A 112 24.73 7.12 7.44
N GLY A 113 26.05 6.90 7.39
CA GLY A 113 26.85 7.07 6.17
C GLY A 113 26.30 6.23 5.01
N ARG A 114 26.06 4.94 5.26
CA ARG A 114 25.48 4.00 4.27
C ARG A 114 24.08 4.41 3.79
N GLN A 115 23.28 5.11 4.59
CA GLN A 115 21.96 5.60 4.18
C GLN A 115 21.98 6.87 3.34
N LEU A 116 22.90 7.80 3.65
CA LEU A 116 23.04 9.03 2.88
C LEU A 116 23.58 8.79 1.47
N GLU A 117 24.44 7.77 1.28
CA GLU A 117 24.93 7.37 -0.05
C GLU A 117 23.88 6.70 -0.94
N ARG A 118 22.75 6.25 -0.34
CA ARG A 118 21.66 5.54 -1.04
C ARG A 118 20.45 6.42 -1.37
N SER A 119 20.43 7.67 -0.90
CA SER A 119 19.30 8.61 -1.07
C SER A 119 19.52 9.54 -2.25
#